data_AF-A0A4Q5AYW5-F1
#
_entry.id   AF-A0A4Q5AYW5-F1
#
_cell.length_a   1.000
_cell.length_b   1.000
_cell.length_c   1.000
_cell.angle_alpha   90.00
_cell.angle_beta   90.00
_cell.angle_gamma   90.00
#
_symmetry.space_group_name_H-M   'P 1'
#
loop_
_entity.id
_entity.type
_entity.pdbx_description
1 polymer ?
#
loop_
_entity_poly.entity_id
_entity_poly.type
_entity_poly.pdbx_seq_one_letter_code
_entity_poly.pdbx_strand_id
1 'polypeptide(L)'
;MASRSVASASGRKATAARKTHTISNAAKSGDRRRLLVAMRNRIASDLDAGRIASRDLASLTKRLMDIAAEIERIDKGTSKANPVADALDMADEPIGDDDERDAG
;
A
#
# COMPACT_ATOMS: atom_id res chain seq x y z
N MET A 1 5.44 38.22 -39.41
CA MET A 1 5.86 36.90 -38.85
C MET A 1 5.17 36.71 -37.51
N ALA A 2 4.14 35.87 -37.44
CA ALA A 2 3.41 35.60 -36.19
C ALA A 2 3.96 34.31 -35.55
N SER A 3 4.85 34.46 -34.57
CA SER A 3 5.37 33.34 -33.79
C SER A 3 4.29 32.81 -32.85
N ARG A 4 3.84 31.59 -33.13
CA ARG A 4 2.82 30.87 -32.36
C ARG A 4 3.49 30.27 -31.12
N SER A 5 3.07 30.72 -29.94
CA SER A 5 3.53 30.23 -28.64
C SER A 5 3.08 28.78 -28.43
N VAL A 6 4.05 27.85 -28.29
CA VAL A 6 3.79 26.48 -27.85
C VAL A 6 3.82 26.43 -26.32
N ALA A 7 2.68 26.73 -25.71
CA ALA A 7 2.48 26.53 -24.29
C ALA A 7 2.58 25.03 -23.94
N SER A 8 3.59 24.69 -23.14
CA SER A 8 3.87 23.35 -22.62
C SER A 8 2.64 22.70 -21.97
N ALA A 9 2.11 21.65 -22.60
CA ALA A 9 1.03 20.83 -22.08
C ALA A 9 1.43 19.94 -20.88
N SER A 10 2.73 19.92 -20.52
CA SER A 10 3.27 19.03 -19.49
C SER A 10 3.01 19.49 -18.05
N GLY A 11 2.75 20.78 -17.82
CA GLY A 11 2.56 21.33 -16.46
C GLY A 11 1.20 21.03 -15.80
N ARG A 12 0.15 20.77 -16.59
CA ARG A 12 -1.22 20.59 -16.06
C ARG A 12 -1.49 19.19 -15.49
N LYS A 13 -0.76 18.16 -15.94
CA LYS A 13 -0.99 16.78 -15.49
C LYS A 13 -0.42 16.51 -14.09
N ALA A 14 0.73 17.11 -13.76
CA ALA A 14 1.38 16.93 -12.47
C ALA A 14 0.61 17.55 -11.28
N THR A 15 -0.11 18.65 -11.51
CA THR A 15 -0.87 19.34 -10.46
C THR A 15 -2.18 18.62 -10.11
N ALA A 16 -2.84 17.98 -11.08
CA ALA A 16 -4.04 17.16 -10.84
C ALA A 16 -3.71 15.88 -10.06
N ALA A 17 -2.62 15.20 -10.40
CA ALA A 17 -2.15 14.01 -9.70
C ALA A 17 -1.72 14.30 -8.25
N ARG A 18 -1.14 15.48 -7.97
CA ARG A 18 -0.83 15.88 -6.58
C ARG A 18 -2.08 16.12 -5.74
N LYS A 19 -3.15 16.67 -6.34
CA LYS A 19 -4.41 16.89 -5.60
C LYS A 19 -5.02 15.55 -5.16
N THR A 20 -5.01 14.51 -5.99
CA THR A 20 -5.63 13.22 -5.64
C THR A 20 -4.96 12.49 -4.46
N HIS A 21 -3.73 12.84 -4.08
CA HIS A 21 -3.02 12.21 -2.97
C HIS A 21 -3.02 13.01 -1.66
N THR A 22 -3.78 14.11 -1.57
CA THR A 22 -3.86 14.85 -0.30
C THR A 22 -4.67 14.08 0.74
N ILE A 23 -4.34 14.27 2.02
CA ILE A 23 -5.11 13.70 3.14
C ILE A 23 -6.58 14.10 3.07
N SER A 24 -6.86 15.38 2.75
CA SER A 24 -8.24 15.88 2.64
C SER A 24 -9.04 15.11 1.59
N ASN A 25 -8.45 14.83 0.42
CA ASN A 25 -9.14 14.10 -0.64
C ASN A 25 -9.27 12.60 -0.31
N ALA A 26 -8.28 12.01 0.37
CA ALA A 26 -8.39 10.65 0.88
C ALA A 26 -9.51 10.52 1.92
N ALA A 27 -9.62 11.47 2.87
CA ALA A 27 -10.70 11.50 3.85
C ALA A 27 -12.08 11.64 3.18
N LYS A 28 -12.21 12.54 2.21
CA LYS A 28 -13.46 12.73 1.44
C LYS A 28 -13.88 11.50 0.64
N SER A 29 -12.93 10.65 0.24
CA SER A 29 -13.25 9.47 -0.56
C SER A 29 -13.93 8.34 0.22
N GLY A 30 -13.93 8.39 1.56
CA GLY A 30 -14.46 7.30 2.40
C GLY A 30 -13.63 6.03 2.40
N ASP A 31 -12.61 5.92 1.52
CA ASP A 31 -11.70 4.80 1.49
C ASP A 31 -10.70 4.88 2.66
N ARG A 32 -10.91 3.97 3.62
CA ARG A 32 -10.08 3.83 4.81
C ARG A 32 -8.62 3.53 4.49
N ARG A 33 -8.35 2.65 3.53
CA ARG A 33 -6.97 2.29 3.12
C ARG A 33 -6.27 3.51 2.56
N ARG A 34 -6.95 4.22 1.65
CA ARG A 34 -6.42 5.44 1.03
C ARG A 34 -6.11 6.53 2.05
N LEU A 35 -6.99 6.73 3.06
CA LEU A 35 -6.74 7.67 4.15
C LEU A 35 -5.48 7.30 4.95
N LEU A 36 -5.34 6.03 5.34
CA LEU A 36 -4.18 5.55 6.10
C LEU A 36 -2.88 5.73 5.32
N VAL A 37 -2.87 5.41 4.02
CA VAL A 37 -1.70 5.62 3.14
C VAL A 37 -1.34 7.11 3.05
N ALA A 38 -2.33 7.99 2.89
CA ALA A 38 -2.07 9.43 2.82
C ALA A 38 -1.49 9.98 4.14
N MET A 39 -2.00 9.52 5.29
CA MET A 39 -1.46 9.91 6.60
C MET A 39 -0.04 9.39 6.82
N ARG A 40 0.24 8.13 6.44
CA ARG A 40 1.59 7.53 6.50
C ARG A 40 2.59 8.38 5.73
N ASN A 41 2.28 8.70 4.48
CA ASN A 41 3.17 9.46 3.60
C ASN A 41 3.42 10.88 4.12
N ARG A 42 2.41 11.52 4.73
CA ARG A 42 2.56 12.82 5.36
C ARG A 42 3.55 12.77 6.54
N ILE A 43 3.39 11.79 7.43
CA ILE A 43 4.27 11.62 8.60
C ILE A 43 5.70 11.33 8.15
N ALA A 44 5.90 10.39 7.22
CA ALA A 44 7.22 10.09 6.67
C ALA A 44 7.88 11.36 6.09
N SER A 45 7.15 12.13 5.30
CA SER A 45 7.65 13.39 4.74
C SER A 45 7.98 14.46 5.80
N ASP A 46 7.30 14.48 6.95
CA ASP A 46 7.65 15.38 8.06
C ASP A 46 8.90 14.93 8.81
N LEU A 47 9.08 13.61 8.97
CA LEU A 47 10.28 13.03 9.57
C LEU A 47 11.52 13.29 8.69
N ASP A 48 11.43 13.00 7.39
CA ASP A 48 12.53 13.22 6.44
C ASP A 48 12.94 14.69 6.36
N ALA A 49 11.98 15.60 6.50
CA ALA A 49 12.24 17.04 6.45
C ALA A 49 12.78 17.61 7.77
N GLY A 50 12.90 16.80 8.83
CA GLY A 50 13.37 17.26 10.14
C GLY A 50 12.48 18.33 10.79
N ARG A 51 11.20 18.41 10.39
CA ARG A 51 10.25 19.43 10.91
C ARG A 51 9.67 19.07 12.28
N ILE A 52 10.00 17.90 12.81
CA ILE A 52 9.42 17.32 14.01
C ILE A 52 10.33 17.60 15.21
N ALA A 53 9.75 18.11 16.30
CA ALA A 53 10.47 18.27 17.55
C ALA A 53 10.83 16.90 18.15
N SER A 54 12.00 16.78 18.80
CA SER A 54 12.49 15.52 19.38
C SER A 54 11.49 14.86 20.33
N ARG A 55 10.70 15.67 21.05
CA ARG A 55 9.64 15.19 21.95
C ARG A 55 8.54 14.41 21.21
N ASP A 56 8.20 14.83 20.00
CA ASP A 56 7.09 14.26 19.24
C ASP A 56 7.53 13.07 18.38
N LEU A 57 8.83 12.89 18.17
CA LEU A 57 9.43 11.84 17.32
C LEU A 57 8.97 10.44 17.73
N ALA A 58 9.05 10.10 19.03
CA ALA A 58 8.64 8.78 19.51
C ALA A 58 7.14 8.49 19.25
N SER A 59 6.29 9.51 19.41
CA SER A 59 4.86 9.38 19.15
C SER A 59 4.56 9.18 17.66
N LEU A 60 5.29 9.88 16.79
CA LEU A 60 5.09 9.84 15.34
C LEU A 60 5.63 8.55 14.72
N THR A 61 6.77 8.04 15.21
CA THR A 61 7.29 6.74 14.78
C THR A 61 6.37 5.61 15.22
N LYS A 62 5.82 5.66 16.44
CA LYS A 62 4.79 4.71 16.88
C LYS A 62 3.54 4.79 16.01
N ARG A 63 3.03 5.99 15.75
CA ARG A 63 1.88 6.20 14.86
C ARG A 63 2.12 5.67 13.45
N LEU A 64 3.33 5.81 12.93
CA LEU A 64 3.72 5.29 11.63
C LEU A 64 3.66 3.75 11.59
N MET A 65 4.20 3.09 12.62
CA MET A 65 4.14 1.63 12.76
C MET A 65 2.69 1.12 12.87
N ASP A 66 1.85 1.80 13.65
CA ASP A 66 0.44 1.41 13.82
C ASP A 66 -0.35 1.53 12.50
N ILE A 67 -0.11 2.60 11.74
CA ILE A 67 -0.72 2.78 10.42
C ILE A 67 -0.23 1.70 9.45
N ALA A 68 1.06 1.37 9.47
CA ALA A 68 1.62 0.34 8.59
C ALA A 68 0.99 -1.04 8.87
N ALA A 69 0.91 -1.43 10.14
CA ALA A 69 0.27 -2.68 10.55
C ALA A 69 -1.21 -2.73 10.16
N GLU A 70 -1.93 -1.60 10.23
CA GLU A 70 -3.33 -1.56 9.83
C GLU A 70 -3.52 -1.67 8.30
N ILE A 71 -2.66 -1.05 7.52
CA ILE A 71 -2.68 -1.21 6.06
C ILE A 71 -2.45 -2.68 5.71
N GLU A 72 -1.49 -3.33 6.35
CA GLU A 72 -1.22 -4.76 6.15
C GLU A 72 -2.43 -5.64 6.49
N ARG A 73 -3.15 -5.33 7.58
CA ARG A 73 -4.39 -6.05 7.92
C ARG A 73 -5.48 -5.86 6.87
N ILE A 74 -5.67 -4.64 6.36
CA ILE A 74 -6.64 -4.38 5.28
C ILE A 74 -6.25 -5.16 4.02
N ASP A 75 -4.96 -5.16 3.69
CA ASP A 75 -4.44 -5.80 2.47
C ASP A 75 -4.55 -7.33 2.56
N LYS A 76 -4.25 -7.92 3.72
CA LYS A 76 -4.47 -9.35 4.01
C LYS A 76 -5.95 -9.72 3.98
N GLY A 77 -6.81 -8.91 4.61
CA GLY A 77 -8.27 -9.11 4.58
C GLY A 77 -8.84 -9.02 3.16
N THR A 78 -8.25 -8.19 2.30
CA THR A 78 -8.62 -8.12 0.88
C THR A 78 -8.07 -9.31 0.09
N SER A 79 -6.90 -9.83 0.45
CA SER A 79 -6.22 -10.94 -0.26
C SER A 79 -6.79 -12.33 0.09
N LYS A 80 -7.33 -12.54 1.30
CA LYS A 80 -8.04 -13.77 1.69
C LYS A 80 -9.33 -14.04 0.89
N ALA A 81 -9.73 -13.13 0.01
CA ALA A 81 -10.81 -13.34 -0.94
C ALA A 81 -10.33 -13.85 -2.32
N ASN A 82 -9.10 -14.39 -2.42
CA ASN A 82 -8.63 -15.05 -3.64
C ASN A 82 -8.54 -16.57 -3.44
N PRO A 83 -9.56 -17.35 -3.83
CA PRO A 83 -9.57 -18.81 -3.66
C PRO A 83 -8.41 -19.52 -4.39
N VAL A 84 -7.80 -18.86 -5.38
CA VAL A 84 -6.63 -19.39 -6.09
C VAL A 84 -5.37 -19.40 -5.22
N ALA A 85 -5.22 -18.42 -4.31
CA ALA A 85 -4.04 -18.36 -3.44
C ALA A 85 -4.11 -19.43 -2.33
N ASP A 86 -5.28 -19.67 -1.75
CA ASP A 86 -5.49 -20.72 -0.74
C ASP A 86 -5.28 -22.13 -1.33
N ALA A 87 -5.61 -22.34 -2.61
CA ALA A 87 -5.40 -23.64 -3.27
C ALA A 87 -3.93 -24.00 -3.50
N LEU A 88 -3.02 -23.01 -3.55
CA LEU A 88 -1.59 -23.24 -3.76
C LEU A 88 -0.85 -23.61 -2.46
N ASP A 89 -1.40 -23.27 -1.29
CA ASP A 89 -0.82 -23.60 0.02
C ASP A 89 -1.25 -25.00 0.51
N MET A 90 -2.16 -25.68 -0.21
CA MET A 90 -2.53 -27.06 0.08
C MET A 90 -1.42 -27.99 -0.40
N ALA A 91 -0.58 -28.47 0.52
CA ALA A 91 0.46 -29.43 0.20
C ALA A 91 -0.17 -30.72 -0.36
N ASP A 92 0.34 -31.19 -1.50
CA ASP A 92 -0.07 -32.49 -2.06
C ASP A 92 0.24 -33.60 -1.06
N GLU A 93 -0.76 -34.44 -0.82
CA GLU A 93 -0.58 -35.65 -0.01
C GLU A 93 0.47 -36.54 -0.71
N PRO A 94 1.50 -37.00 0.01
CA PRO A 94 2.49 -37.88 -0.60
C PRO A 94 1.77 -39.11 -1.13
N ILE A 95 1.84 -39.33 -2.44
CA ILE A 95 1.44 -40.59 -3.05
C ILE A 95 2.28 -41.67 -2.36
N GLY A 96 1.63 -42.50 -1.56
CA GLY A 96 2.27 -43.66 -0.96
C GLY A 96 2.78 -44.55 -2.09
N ASP A 97 4.08 -44.85 -2.06
CA ASP A 97 4.71 -45.82 -2.95
C ASP A 97 4.24 -47.25 -2.59
N ASP A 98 2.95 -47.54 -2.79
CA ASP A 98 2.36 -48.87 -2.57
C ASP A 98 2.64 -49.82 -3.76
N ASP A 99 3.83 -49.72 -4.36
CA ASP A 99 4.26 -50.54 -5.51
C ASP A 99 5.03 -51.82 -5.13
N GLU A 100 5.14 -52.16 -3.84
CA GLU A 100 5.76 -53.42 -3.44
C GLU A 100 4.87 -54.17 -2.46
N ARG A 101 4.15 -55.21 -2.92
CA ARG A 101 4.43 -56.63 -2.65
C ARG A 101 3.59 -57.53 -3.57
N ASP A 102 4.04 -57.70 -4.81
CA ASP A 102 3.87 -58.99 -5.50
C ASP A 102 5.13 -59.82 -5.25
N ALA A 103 5.05 -60.81 -4.36
CA ALA A 103 5.91 -62.00 -4.31
C ALA A 103 5.60 -62.83 -3.04
N GLY A 104 4.96 -63.99 -3.23
CA GLY A 104 4.88 -65.06 -2.22
C GLY A 104 3.65 -65.93 -2.34
#